data_AF-A0A973NSI7-F1
#
_entry.id   AF-A0A973NSI7-F1
#
_cell.length_a   1.000
_cell.length_b   1.000
_cell.length_c   1.000
_cell.angle_alpha   90.00
_cell.angle_beta   90.00
_cell.angle_gamma   90.00
#
_symmetry.space_group_name_H-M   'P 1'
#
loop_
_entity.id
_entity.type
_entity.pdbx_description
1 polymer ?
#
loop_
_entity_poly.entity_id
_entity_poly.type
_entity_poly.pdbx_seq_one_letter_code
_entity_poly.pdbx_strand_id
1 'polypeptide(L)' 'KIGGAVVRNRMKRRFRALAREIVPAKGFAGADHVMIGRAKGIEREFGLLRSELAQALDRLRK' A
#
# COMPACT_ATOMS: atom_id res chain seq x y z
N LYS A 1 -17.93 -0.65 0.77
CA LYS A 1 -17.61 -1.72 -0.22
C LYS A 1 -16.66 -1.13 -1.26
N ILE A 2 -15.49 -1.70 -1.52
CA ILE A 2 -14.65 -1.31 -2.66
C ILE A 2 -15.37 -1.84 -3.91
N GLY A 3 -15.55 -1.03 -4.95
CA GLY A 3 -16.44 -1.29 -6.10
C GLY A 3 -16.18 -2.58 -6.90
N GLY A 4 -16.57 -2.59 -8.18
CA GLY A 4 -16.50 -3.77 -9.06
C GLY A 4 -15.13 -4.46 -9.14
N ALA A 5 -15.08 -5.66 -9.71
CA ALA A 5 -13.87 -6.49 -9.77
C ALA A 5 -12.65 -5.77 -10.38
N VAL A 6 -12.87 -4.94 -11.39
CA VAL A 6 -11.83 -4.14 -12.06
C VAL A 6 -11.13 -3.19 -11.08
N VAL A 7 -11.90 -2.53 -10.23
CA VAL A 7 -11.40 -1.57 -9.24
C VAL A 7 -10.56 -2.29 -8.18
N ARG A 8 -11.07 -3.42 -7.67
CA ARG A 8 -10.33 -4.25 -6.71
C ARG A 8 -9.01 -4.76 -7.30
N ASN A 9 -9.03 -5.21 -8.55
CA ASN A 9 -7.84 -5.72 -9.24
C ASN A 9 -6.82 -4.60 -9.49
N ARG A 10 -7.26 -3.39 -9.86
CA ARG A 10 -6.40 -2.22 -9.98
C ARG A 10 -5.70 -1.92 -8.65
N MET A 11 -6.44 -1.89 -7.54
CA MET A 11 -5.86 -1.69 -6.20
C MET A 11 -4.86 -2.78 -5.84
N LYS A 12 -5.19 -4.06 -6.08
CA LYS A 12 -4.30 -5.19 -5.80
C LYS A 12 -2.98 -5.10 -6.59
N ARG A 13 -3.02 -4.64 -7.84
CA ARG A 13 -1.80 -4.41 -8.64
C ARG A 13 -0.95 -3.27 -8.07
N ARG A 14 -1.59 -2.15 -7.71
CA ARG A 14 -0.90 -0.98 -7.13
C ARG A 14 -0.20 -1.34 -5.82
N PHE A 15 -0.88 -2.04 -4.91
CA PHE A 15 -0.28 -2.50 -3.65
C PHE A 15 0.90 -3.44 -3.86
N ARG A 16 0.81 -4.36 -4.83
CA ARG A 16 1.95 -5.24 -5.16
C ARG A 16 3.14 -4.50 -5.76
N ALA A 17 2.91 -3.39 -6.44
CA ALA A 17 4.01 -2.53 -6.93
C ALA A 17 4.67 -1.80 -5.75
N LEU A 18 3.87 -1.13 -4.92
CA LEU A 18 4.36 -0.42 -3.73
C LEU A 18 5.10 -1.33 -2.75
N ALA A 19 4.59 -2.55 -2.54
CA ALA A 19 5.23 -3.53 -1.66
C ALA A 19 6.62 -3.91 -2.18
N ARG A 20 6.74 -4.24 -3.47
CA ARG A 20 8.03 -4.58 -4.08
C ARG A 20 9.03 -3.44 -4.04
N GLU A 21 8.54 -2.21 -4.14
CA GLU A 21 9.38 -1.02 -4.15
C GLU A 21 9.85 -0.61 -2.75
N ILE A 22 8.96 -0.64 -1.75
CA ILE A 22 9.21 -0.04 -0.43
C ILE A 22 9.58 -1.08 0.63
N VAL A 23 8.92 -2.24 0.66
CA VAL A 23 9.08 -3.22 1.76
C VAL A 23 10.51 -3.74 1.87
N PRO A 24 11.26 -4.02 0.78
CA PRO A 24 12.66 -4.43 0.91
C PRO A 24 13.55 -3.40 1.61
N ALA A 25 13.27 -2.10 1.44
CA ALA A 25 14.09 -1.03 1.99
C ALA A 25 13.62 -0.56 3.38
N LYS A 26 12.30 -0.49 3.60
CA LYS A 26 11.69 0.12 4.79
C LYS A 26 10.85 -0.85 5.63
N GLY A 27 10.59 -2.04 5.13
CA GLY A 27 9.83 -3.05 5.84
C GLY A 27 10.57 -3.61 7.05
N PHE A 28 9.84 -4.39 7.85
CA PHE A 28 10.35 -5.05 9.04
C PHE A 28 10.64 -6.52 8.76
N ALA A 29 11.88 -6.96 9.00
CA ALA A 29 12.23 -8.37 8.92
C ALA A 29 11.44 -9.17 9.97
N GLY A 30 10.90 -10.32 9.57
CA GLY A 30 10.09 -11.18 10.45
C GLY A 30 8.62 -10.74 10.61
N ALA A 31 8.17 -9.70 9.91
CA ALA A 31 6.79 -9.23 9.97
C ALA A 31 6.02 -9.42 8.64
N ASP A 32 4.76 -9.84 8.75
CA ASP A 32 3.84 -9.88 7.63
C ASP A 32 3.20 -8.51 7.36
N HIS A 33 3.40 -7.98 6.15
CA HIS A 33 2.90 -6.66 5.77
C HIS A 33 1.56 -6.78 5.03
N VAL A 34 0.46 -6.45 5.72
CA VAL A 34 -0.90 -6.49 5.15
C VAL A 34 -1.36 -5.09 4.75
N MET A 35 -1.56 -4.85 3.46
CA MET A 35 -2.11 -3.60 2.93
C MET A 35 -3.63 -3.71 2.73
N ILE A 36 -4.40 -2.86 3.39
CA ILE A 36 -5.86 -2.85 3.32
C ILE A 36 -6.34 -1.62 2.54
N GLY A 37 -6.95 -1.86 1.37
CA GLY A 37 -7.57 -0.80 0.59
C GLY A 37 -8.84 -0.32 1.28
N ARG A 38 -8.96 0.99 1.52
CA ARG A 38 -10.20 1.62 2.00
C ARG A 38 -10.95 2.21 0.80
N ALA A 39 -12.27 2.38 0.90
CA ALA A 39 -13.10 2.81 -0.23
C ALA A 39 -12.63 4.12 -0.90
N LYS A 40 -12.05 5.05 -0.14
CA LYS A 40 -11.47 6.32 -0.65
C LYS A 40 -10.07 6.18 -1.27
N GLY A 41 -9.46 4.99 -1.25
CA GLY A 41 -8.08 4.77 -1.70
C GLY A 41 -7.91 4.57 -3.20
N ILE A 42 -9.01 4.38 -3.94
CA ILE A 42 -8.98 4.05 -5.37
C ILE A 42 -8.62 5.27 -6.23
N GLU A 43 -9.18 6.43 -5.90
CA GLU A 43 -9.03 7.70 -6.63
C GLU A 43 -7.72 8.42 -6.28
N ARG A 44 -7.02 7.97 -5.23
CA ARG A 44 -5.76 8.58 -4.81
C ARG A 44 -4.69 8.36 -5.85
N GLU A 45 -3.85 9.38 -6.03
CA GLU A 45 -2.66 9.29 -6.87
C GLU A 45 -1.68 8.24 -6.36
N PHE A 46 -0.93 7.62 -7.27
CA PHE A 46 0.01 6.54 -6.90
C PHE A 46 1.19 7.06 -6.09
N GLY A 47 1.69 8.26 -6.41
CA GLY A 47 2.75 8.91 -5.63
C GLY A 47 2.33 9.20 -4.19
N LEU A 48 1.05 9.54 -3.97
CA LEU A 48 0.52 9.74 -2.63
C LEU A 48 0.51 8.42 -1.84
N LEU A 49 0.02 7.33 -2.44
CA LEU A 49 0.03 6.00 -1.79
C LEU A 49 1.45 5.52 -1.45
N ARG A 50 2.43 5.84 -2.29
CA ARG A 50 3.86 5.55 -2.04
C ARG A 50 4.36 6.29 -0.80
N SER A 51 4.08 7.60 -0.76
CA SER A 51 4.50 8.46 0.36
C SER A 51 3.83 8.05 1.67
N GLU A 52 2.54 7.70 1.63
CA GLU A 52 1.79 7.24 2.80
C GLU A 52 2.32 5.89 3.33
N LEU A 53 2.62 4.93 2.46
CA LEU A 53 3.21 3.66 2.89
C LEU A 53 4.59 3.87 3.52
N ALA A 54 5.44 4.69 2.92
CA ALA A 54 6.75 5.00 3.48
C ALA A 54 6.64 5.67 4.85
N GLN A 55 5.77 6.67 5.00
CA GLN A 55 5.52 7.35 6.27
C GLN A 55 4.96 6.41 7.34
N ALA A 56 4.05 5.50 6.96
CA ALA A 56 3.48 4.53 7.89
C ALA A 56 4.56 3.59 8.44
N LEU A 57 5.45 3.08 7.59
CA LEU A 57 6.58 2.24 8.01
C LEU A 57 7.57 3.02 8.89
N ASP A 58 7.89 4.27 8.54
CA ASP A 58 8.77 5.11 9.34
C ASP A 58 8.18 5.37 10.75
N ARG A 59 6.85 5.52 10.87
CA ARG A 59 6.17 5.68 12.17
C ARG A 59 6.24 4.43 13.04
N LEU A 60 6.23 3.24 12.46
CA LEU A 60 6.33 1.98 13.20
C LEU A 60 7.75 1.72 13.74
N ARG A 61 8.77 2.45 13.26
CA ARG A 61 10.16 2.33 13.76
C ARG A 61 10.42 3.14 15.01
N LYS A 62 9.54 4.08 15.35
CA LYS A 62 9.59 4.86 16.61
C LYS A 62 8.98 4.05 17.74
#